data_AF-A7STB6-F1
#
_entry.id   AF-A7STB6-F1
#
_cell.length_a   1.000
_cell.length_b   1.000
_cell.length_c   1.000
_cell.angle_alpha   90.00
_cell.angle_beta   90.00
_cell.angle_gamma   90.00
#
_symmetry.space_group_name_H-M   'P 1'
#
loop_
_entity.id
_entity.type
_entity.pdbx_description
1 polymer ?
#
loop_
_entity_poly.entity_id
_entity_poly.type
_entity_poly.pdbx_seq_one_letter_code
_entity_poly.pdbx_strand_id
1 'polypeptide(L)' 'MPTHEGNSNGACCSFPFTYKGVEQNRCIRTERNFRWCATTNNYDNDKDWGFCPRKHKHCGAQKE' A
#
# COMPACT_ATOMS: atom_id res chain seq x y z
N MET A 1 -1.24 -3.63 6.78
CA MET A 1 -1.90 -4.23 5.61
C MET A 1 -0.84 -4.75 4.67
N PRO A 2 -0.58 -6.08 4.65
CA PRO A 2 0.30 -6.65 3.64
C PRO A 2 -0.32 -6.46 2.26
N THR A 3 0.50 -6.11 1.28
CA THR A 3 0.07 -5.99 -0.11
C THR A 3 0.03 -7.36 -0.78
N HIS A 4 -0.63 -7.43 -1.93
CA HIS A 4 -0.48 -8.53 -2.88
C HIS A 4 -0.12 -7.95 -4.23
N GLU A 5 0.67 -8.69 -5.00
CA GLU A 5 1.24 -8.21 -6.28
C GLU A 5 2.00 -6.87 -6.12
N GLY A 6 2.30 -6.21 -7.24
CA GLY A 6 3.16 -5.02 -7.28
C GLY A 6 4.64 -5.36 -7.26
N ASN A 7 5.48 -4.38 -6.91
CA ASN A 7 6.95 -4.52 -6.82
C ASN A 7 7.45 -4.66 -5.38
N SER A 8 6.57 -4.53 -4.40
CA SER A 8 6.94 -4.57 -2.98
C SER A 8 6.94 -5.98 -2.35
N ASN A 9 6.79 -7.05 -3.13
CA ASN A 9 6.88 -8.44 -2.66
C ASN A 9 6.00 -8.78 -1.44
N GLY A 10 4.78 -8.21 -1.37
CA GLY A 10 3.87 -8.44 -0.24
C GLY A 10 4.20 -7.63 1.02
N ALA A 11 5.12 -6.67 0.93
CA ALA A 11 5.40 -5.72 2.00
C ALA A 11 4.14 -4.94 2.38
N CYS A 12 4.17 -4.35 3.57
CA CYS A 12 3.02 -3.64 4.09
C CYS A 12 2.89 -2.25 3.51
N CYS A 13 1.64 -1.82 3.34
CA CYS A 13 1.33 -0.42 3.09
C CYS A 13 1.93 0.46 4.19
N SER A 14 2.67 1.49 3.78
CA SER A 14 3.10 2.56 4.68
C SER A 14 2.06 3.67 4.66
N PHE A 15 1.57 4.09 5.82
CA PHE A 15 0.65 5.21 5.94
C PHE A 15 1.16 6.20 6.99
N PRO A 16 1.11 7.52 6.73
CA PRO A 16 0.80 8.14 5.43
C PRO A 16 1.92 7.91 4.39
N PHE A 17 1.57 7.96 3.11
CA PHE A 17 2.54 7.97 2.02
C PHE A 17 2.26 9.08 1.01
N THR A 18 3.31 9.64 0.41
CA THR A 18 3.18 10.70 -0.61
C THR A 18 3.04 10.10 -2.00
N TYR A 19 1.98 10.49 -2.72
CA TYR A 19 1.75 10.18 -4.13
C TYR A 19 1.35 11.45 -4.89
N LYS A 20 2.11 11.81 -5.94
CA LYS A 20 1.86 13.04 -6.73
C LYS A 20 1.81 14.30 -5.86
N GLY A 21 2.66 14.38 -4.84
CA GLY A 21 2.69 15.48 -3.88
C GLY A 21 1.53 15.52 -2.87
N VAL A 22 0.69 14.49 -2.81
CA VAL A 22 -0.42 14.39 -1.86
C VAL A 22 -0.18 13.25 -0.89
N GLU A 23 -0.33 13.52 0.42
CA GLU A 23 -0.31 12.48 1.44
C GLU A 23 -1.58 11.64 1.41
N GLN A 24 -1.40 10.33 1.46
CA GLN A 24 -2.45 9.32 1.37
C GLN A 24 -2.39 8.44 2.60
N ASN A 25 -3.45 8.49 3.41
CA ASN A 25 -3.58 7.70 4.63
C ASN A 25 -4.42 6.42 4.41
N ARG A 26 -4.77 6.14 3.16
CA ARG A 26 -5.61 5.01 2.76
C ARG A 26 -5.24 4.53 1.37
N CYS A 27 -5.70 3.34 1.03
CA CYS A 27 -5.50 2.79 -0.31
C CYS A 27 -6.15 3.66 -1.37
N ILE A 28 -5.41 3.93 -2.45
CA ILE A 28 -5.86 4.70 -3.59
C ILE A 28 -6.65 3.78 -4.52
N ARG A 29 -7.86 4.19 -4.92
CA ARG A 29 -8.72 3.42 -5.83
C ARG A 29 -8.34 3.70 -7.29
N THR A 30 -8.25 2.64 -8.10
CA THR A 30 -8.05 2.74 -9.56
C THR A 30 -9.36 2.44 -10.32
N GLU A 31 -9.34 2.69 -11.63
CA GLU A 31 -10.47 2.52 -12.56
C GLU A 31 -11.08 1.11 -12.55
N ARG A 32 -10.34 0.08 -12.11
CA ARG A 32 -10.78 -1.33 -12.17
C ARG A 32 -11.19 -1.92 -10.81
N ASN A 33 -11.65 -1.10 -9.86
CA ASN A 33 -11.96 -1.50 -8.46
C ASN A 33 -10.78 -2.05 -7.64
N PHE A 34 -9.58 -2.12 -8.21
CA PHE A 34 -8.37 -2.38 -7.46
C PHE A 34 -8.04 -1.16 -6.60
N ARG A 35 -7.50 -1.42 -5.41
CA ARG A 35 -6.94 -0.39 -4.56
C ARG A 35 -5.49 -0.74 -4.29
N TRP A 36 -4.61 0.24 -4.29
CA TRP A 36 -3.19 0.05 -4.03
C TRP A 36 -2.70 1.01 -2.96
N CYS A 37 -1.55 0.73 -2.40
CA CYS A 37 -0.86 1.58 -1.45
C CYS A 37 0.64 1.55 -1.75
N ALA A 38 1.35 2.59 -1.34
CA ALA A 38 2.80 2.54 -1.31
C ALA A 38 3.27 1.72 -0.11
N THR A 39 4.42 1.07 -0.24
CA THR A 39 5.07 0.38 0.89
C THR A 39 6.19 1.19 1.53
N THR A 40 6.36 2.43 1.07
CA THR A 40 7.29 3.42 1.62
C THR A 40 6.53 4.72 1.90
N ASN A 41 7.17 5.65 2.60
CA ASN A 41 6.57 6.94 2.93
C ASN A 41 6.49 7.89 1.72
N ASN A 42 7.25 7.63 0.65
CA ASN A 42 7.25 8.48 -0.53
C ASN A 42 7.26 7.64 -1.83
N TYR A 43 6.06 7.38 -2.35
CA TYR A 43 5.92 6.69 -3.62
C TYR A 43 6.54 7.46 -4.80
N ASP A 44 6.56 8.79 -4.75
CA ASP A 44 7.09 9.61 -5.83
C ASP A 44 8.57 9.29 -6.12
N ASN A 45 9.32 9.05 -5.04
CA ASN A 45 10.73 8.68 -5.08
C ASN A 45 10.94 7.16 -5.25
N ASP A 46 10.37 6.37 -4.34
CA ASP A 46 10.68 4.93 -4.25
C ASP A 46 9.94 4.12 -5.30
N LYS A 47 8.74 4.56 -5.67
CA LYS A 47 7.82 3.88 -6.60
C LYS A 47 7.49 2.44 -6.20
N ASP A 48 7.64 2.12 -4.92
CA ASP A 48 7.26 0.83 -4.35
C ASP A 48 5.79 0.81 -3.94
N TRP A 49 5.05 -0.15 -4.47
CA TRP A 49 3.62 -0.35 -4.25
C TRP A 49 3.20 -1.81 -4.30
N GLY A 50 2.00 -2.04 -3.76
CA GLY A 50 1.24 -3.24 -4.04
C GLY A 50 -0.26 -3.05 -3.83
N PHE A 51 -1.05 -4.05 -4.20
CA PHE A 51 -2.50 -3.96 -4.06
C PHE A 51 -2.94 -4.21 -2.61
N CYS A 52 -3.86 -3.38 -2.16
CA CYS A 52 -4.50 -3.53 -0.87
C CYS A 52 -5.46 -4.72 -0.87
N PRO A 53 -5.43 -5.55 0.19
CA PRO A 53 -6.36 -6.66 0.32
C PRO A 53 -7.80 -6.15 0.46
N ARG A 54 -8.78 -6.96 0.02
CA ARG A 54 -10.21 -6.62 0.16
C ARG A 54 -10.68 -6.52 1.62
N LYS A 55 -9.93 -7.10 2.56
CA LYS A 55 -10.17 -7.06 4.01
C LYS A 55 -9.06 -6.27 4.71
N HIS A 56 -9.41 -5.44 5.68
CA HIS A 56 -8.44 -4.73 6.52
C HIS A 56 -7.64 -5.75 7.35
N LYS A 57 -6.39 -6.03 6.92
CA LYS A 57 -5.45 -6.86 7.68
C LYS A 57 -4.36 -5.99 8.29
N HIS A 58 -4.07 -6.12 9.58
CA HIS A 58 -2.93 -5.40 10.16
C HIS A 58 -1.61 -5.89 9.55
N CYS A 59 -0.64 -4.99 9.38
CA CYS A 59 0.72 -5.40 9.04
C CYS A 59 1.33 -6.05 10.27
N GLY A 60 1.95 -7.22 10.15
CA GLY A 60 2.71 -7.78 11.27
C GLY A 60 1.89 -8.16 12.51
N ALA A 61 0.78 -8.88 12.31
CA ALA A 61 0.21 -9.74 13.35
C ALA A 61 0.21 -11.20 12.86
N GLN A 62 1.41 -11.75 12.67
CA GLN A 62 1.64 -13.15 13.01
C GLN A 62 2.01 -13.14 14.50
N LYS A 63 1.03 -13.36 15.37
CA LYS A 63 1.27 -14.07 16.63
C LYS A 63 0.30 -15.26 16.60
N GLU A 64 0.90 -16.42 16.84
CA GLU A 64 0.38 -17.80 16.95
C GLU A 64 -1.15 -17.99 16.98
#